data_AF-F0W6R9-F1
#
_entry.id   AF-F0W6R9-F1
#
_cell.length_a   1.000
_cell.length_b   1.000
_cell.length_c   1.000
_cell.angle_alpha   90.00
_cell.angle_beta   90.00
_cell.angle_gamma   90.00
#
_symmetry.space_group_name_H-M   'P 1'
#
loop_
_entity.id
_entity.type
_entity.pdbx_description
1 polymer ?
#
loop_
_entity_poly.entity_id
_entity_poly.type
_entity_poly.pdbx_seq_one_letter_code
_entity_poly.pdbx_strand_id
1 'polypeptide(L)'
;MVLSPWKRDTTCIIESTRCTQSCCRSCESTIQNGLLRIGVVYQHQNGFVCIEWHHVLCYPHVGSIPLKCLDGFNKLSSYDQYVILKLRESALREQSTGIPIKL
;
A
#
# COMPACT_ATOMS: atom_id res chain seq x y z
N MET A 1 -20.23 -13.63 18.02
CA MET A 1 -19.84 -12.67 16.96
C MET A 1 -19.21 -13.46 15.85
N VAL A 2 -19.74 -13.37 14.63
CA VAL A 2 -19.15 -14.05 13.47
C VAL A 2 -17.95 -13.21 13.04
N LEU A 3 -16.74 -13.75 13.13
CA LEU A 3 -15.56 -13.08 12.62
C LEU A 3 -15.70 -12.90 11.11
N SER A 4 -15.26 -11.75 10.59
CA SER A 4 -15.24 -11.52 9.14
C SER A 4 -14.53 -12.69 8.44
N PRO A 5 -15.11 -13.24 7.35
CA PRO A 5 -14.48 -14.33 6.62
C PRO A 5 -13.29 -13.86 5.76
N TRP A 6 -13.06 -12.54 5.71
CA TRP A 6 -11.93 -11.91 5.02
C TRP A 6 -10.80 -11.62 6.00
N LYS A 7 -9.60 -12.10 5.65
CA LYS A 7 -8.36 -11.81 6.37
C LYS A 7 -7.44 -10.98 5.49
N ARG A 8 -6.94 -9.87 6.01
CA ARG A 8 -5.90 -9.06 5.35
C ARG A 8 -4.57 -9.82 5.31
N ASP A 9 -3.92 -9.85 4.16
CA ASP A 9 -2.57 -10.38 4.00
C ASP A 9 -1.53 -9.42 4.59
N THR A 10 -0.42 -9.96 5.08
CA THR A 10 0.73 -9.15 5.53
C THR A 10 1.49 -8.53 4.37
N THR A 11 1.33 -9.08 3.17
CA THR A 11 1.97 -8.62 1.94
C THR A 11 1.01 -7.71 1.17
N CYS A 12 1.55 -6.60 0.67
CA CYS A 12 0.86 -5.71 -0.26
C CYS A 12 1.54 -5.76 -1.62
N ILE A 13 0.79 -5.52 -2.68
CA ILE A 13 1.31 -5.44 -4.05
C ILE A 13 1.63 -3.99 -4.35
N ILE A 14 2.78 -3.70 -4.96
CA ILE A 14 3.13 -2.37 -5.48
C ILE A 14 3.50 -2.48 -6.96
N GLU A 15 2.87 -1.64 -7.79
CA GLU A 15 3.18 -1.62 -9.22
C GLU A 15 2.84 -0.27 -9.86
N SER A 16 3.50 0.01 -10.98
CA SER A 16 3.11 1.07 -11.90
C SER A 16 1.98 0.54 -12.78
N THR A 17 0.87 1.27 -12.80
CA THR A 17 -0.37 0.86 -13.48
C THR A 17 -0.10 0.64 -14.96
N ARG A 18 -0.54 -0.50 -15.50
CA ARG A 18 -0.40 -0.85 -16.94
C ARG A 18 -1.68 -0.62 -17.76
N CYS A 19 -2.83 -0.55 -17.09
CA CYS A 19 -4.13 -0.32 -17.70
C CYS A 19 -5.06 0.38 -16.69
N THR A 20 -5.81 1.38 -17.15
CA THR A 20 -6.77 2.16 -16.33
C THR A 20 -8.05 1.34 -16.11
N GLN A 21 -8.04 0.43 -15.14
CA GLN A 21 -9.21 -0.41 -14.83
C GLN A 21 -9.61 -0.40 -13.36
N SER A 22 -8.82 0.22 -12.48
CA SER A 22 -9.09 0.23 -11.04
C SER A 22 -9.32 1.63 -10.51
N CYS A 23 -10.34 1.81 -9.68
CA CYS A 23 -10.53 3.01 -8.88
C CYS A 23 -9.81 2.86 -7.53
N CYS A 24 -9.26 3.95 -7.04
CA CYS A 24 -8.71 4.03 -5.69
C CYS A 24 -9.84 3.86 -4.66
N ARG A 25 -9.68 2.95 -3.71
CA ARG A 25 -10.69 2.72 -2.67
C ARG A 25 -10.76 3.81 -1.59
N SER A 26 -9.77 4.70 -1.49
CA SER A 26 -9.84 5.84 -0.55
C SER A 26 -10.52 7.08 -1.12
N CYS A 27 -10.32 7.37 -2.41
CA CYS A 27 -10.76 8.63 -3.03
C CYS A 27 -11.69 8.43 -4.22
N GLU A 28 -12.06 7.17 -4.51
CA GLU A 28 -13.01 6.74 -5.55
C GLU A 28 -12.63 7.14 -6.99
N SER A 29 -11.49 7.80 -7.17
CA SER A 29 -10.99 8.26 -8.46
C SER A 29 -10.23 7.16 -9.19
N THR A 30 -10.31 7.16 -10.52
CA THR A 30 -9.57 6.24 -11.39
C THR A 30 -8.07 6.38 -11.21
N ILE A 31 -7.37 5.26 -11.05
CA ILE A 31 -5.90 5.22 -11.03
C ILE A 31 -5.41 5.23 -12.48
N GLN A 32 -4.71 6.30 -12.86
CA GLN A 32 -4.25 6.49 -14.24
C GLN A 32 -3.08 5.56 -14.62
N ASN A 33 -2.96 5.28 -15.93
CA ASN A 33 -1.87 4.50 -16.48
C ASN A 33 -0.52 5.14 -16.17
N GLY A 34 0.50 4.32 -15.88
CA GLY A 34 1.83 4.78 -15.51
C GLY A 34 1.96 5.31 -14.07
N LEU A 35 0.87 5.51 -13.33
CA LEU A 35 0.95 5.92 -11.92
C LEU A 35 1.13 4.71 -11.00
N LEU A 36 1.89 4.91 -9.93
CA LEU A 36 2.06 3.92 -8.86
C LEU A 36 0.75 3.71 -8.09
N ARG A 37 0.46 2.43 -7.82
CA ARG A 37 -0.65 2.00 -6.98
C ARG A 37 -0.22 0.90 -6.03
N ILE A 38 -0.88 0.87 -4.87
CA ILE A 38 -0.73 -0.20 -3.88
C ILE A 38 -2.00 -1.03 -3.81
N GLY A 39 -1.85 -2.36 -3.82
CA GLY A 39 -2.91 -3.34 -3.65
C GLY A 39 -2.86 -3.96 -2.27
N VAL A 40 -3.89 -3.71 -1.46
CA VAL A 40 -4.07 -4.39 -0.17
C VAL A 40 -4.79 -5.71 -0.44
N VAL A 41 -4.15 -6.82 -0.08
CA VAL A 41 -4.65 -8.16 -0.40
C VAL A 41 -5.50 -8.69 0.76
N TYR A 42 -6.66 -9.25 0.44
CA TYR A 42 -7.53 -9.94 1.38
C TYR A 42 -7.81 -11.35 0.87
N GLN A 43 -7.68 -12.32 1.76
CA GLN A 43 -7.98 -13.72 1.51
C GLN A 43 -9.29 -14.09 2.22
N HIS A 44 -10.22 -14.67 1.47
CA HIS A 44 -11.44 -15.23 2.01
C HIS A 44 -11.20 -16.68 2.45
N GLN A 45 -11.92 -17.13 3.48
CA GLN A 45 -11.84 -18.52 3.97
C GLN A 45 -12.16 -19.58 2.89
N ASN A 46 -12.99 -19.24 1.92
CA ASN A 46 -13.34 -20.12 0.79
C ASN A 46 -12.34 -20.05 -0.40
N GLY A 47 -11.18 -19.42 -0.22
CA GLY A 47 -10.12 -19.35 -1.23
C GLY A 47 -10.22 -18.20 -2.23
N PHE A 48 -11.21 -17.30 -2.09
CA PHE A 48 -11.27 -16.08 -2.91
C PHE A 48 -10.20 -15.07 -2.49
N VAL A 49 -9.67 -14.32 -3.45
CA VAL A 49 -8.74 -13.21 -3.22
C VAL A 49 -9.38 -11.92 -3.69
N CYS A 50 -9.37 -10.90 -2.84
CA CYS A 50 -9.77 -9.54 -3.18
C CYS A 50 -8.54 -8.63 -3.06
N ILE A 51 -8.38 -7.72 -4.02
CA ILE A 51 -7.33 -6.70 -3.98
C ILE A 51 -7.99 -5.34 -3.97
N GLU A 52 -7.75 -4.58 -2.91
CA GLU A 52 -8.16 -3.19 -2.83
C GLU A 52 -7.03 -2.30 -3.32
N TRP A 53 -7.22 -1.74 -4.52
CA TRP A 53 -6.27 -0.81 -5.13
C TRP A 53 -6.43 0.60 -4.57
N HIS A 54 -5.31 1.24 -4.30
CA HIS A 54 -5.23 2.61 -3.81
C HIS A 54 -4.12 3.36 -4.56
N HIS A 55 -4.27 4.66 -4.74
CA HIS A 55 -3.10 5.50 -5.01
C HIS A 55 -2.11 5.37 -3.85
N VAL A 56 -0.82 5.40 -4.15
CA VAL A 56 0.22 5.37 -3.12
C VAL A 56 0.03 6.48 -2.07
N LEU A 57 -0.32 7.69 -2.50
CA LEU A 57 -0.53 8.83 -1.60
C LEU A 57 -1.87 8.75 -0.83
N CYS A 58 -2.83 7.98 -1.33
CA CYS A 58 -4.11 7.79 -0.66
C CYS A 58 -4.08 6.68 0.41
N TYR A 59 -2.97 5.93 0.48
CA TYR A 59 -2.77 4.89 1.47
C TYR A 59 -1.71 5.34 2.48
N PRO A 60 -2.10 5.86 3.65
CA PRO A 60 -1.17 6.55 4.57
C PRO A 60 -0.07 5.65 5.12
N HIS A 61 -0.23 4.32 5.06
CA HIS A 61 0.70 3.38 5.65
C HIS A 61 1.78 2.87 4.68
N VAL A 62 1.84 3.32 3.41
CA VAL A 62 2.83 2.81 2.43
C VAL A 62 4.25 2.89 2.99
N GLY A 63 4.63 4.03 3.59
CA GLY A 63 5.96 4.24 4.14
C GLY A 63 6.32 3.30 5.29
N SER A 64 5.33 2.79 6.02
CA SER A 64 5.54 1.91 7.18
C SER A 64 5.61 0.42 6.82
N ILE A 65 5.14 0.02 5.63
CA ILE A 65 5.19 -1.38 5.21
C ILE A 65 6.66 -1.81 5.03
N PRO A 66 7.13 -2.93 5.63
CA PRO A 66 8.47 -3.46 5.36
C PRO A 66 8.68 -3.70 3.86
N LEU A 67 9.84 -3.32 3.28
CA LEU A 67 10.10 -3.51 1.84
C LEU A 67 9.91 -4.97 1.39
N LYS A 68 10.27 -5.93 2.24
CA LYS A 68 10.06 -7.38 2.01
C LYS A 68 8.58 -7.79 1.90
N CYS A 69 7.67 -6.95 2.40
CA CYS A 69 6.23 -7.15 2.35
C CYS A 69 5.57 -6.33 1.21
N LEU A 70 6.36 -5.61 0.40
CA LEU A 70 5.90 -4.95 -0.82
C LEU A 70 6.28 -5.79 -2.03
N ASP A 71 5.42 -6.74 -2.39
CA ASP A 71 5.61 -7.54 -3.59
C ASP A 71 5.54 -6.65 -4.84
N GLY A 72 6.48 -6.83 -5.75
CA GLY A 72 6.64 -6.00 -6.95
C GLY A 72 7.61 -4.82 -6.80
N PHE A 73 8.07 -4.48 -5.59
CA PHE A 73 8.98 -3.34 -5.38
C PHE A 73 10.26 -3.41 -6.25
N ASN A 74 10.92 -4.58 -6.29
CA ASN A 74 12.14 -4.79 -7.09
C ASN A 74 11.89 -4.76 -8.61
N LYS A 75 10.63 -4.81 -9.05
CA LYS A 75 10.23 -4.74 -10.48
C LYS A 75 9.89 -3.32 -10.92
N LEU A 76 9.83 -2.37 -9.99
CA LEU A 76 9.57 -0.96 -10.29
C LEU A 76 10.77 -0.30 -10.96
N SER A 77 10.53 0.79 -11.67
CA SER A 77 11.59 1.66 -12.19
C SER A 77 12.42 2.25 -11.04
N SER A 78 13.68 2.64 -11.30
CA SER A 78 14.52 3.27 -10.27
C SER A 78 13.90 4.54 -9.70
N TYR A 79 13.19 5.31 -10.53
CA TYR A 79 12.45 6.49 -10.10
C TYR A 79 11.31 6.14 -9.15
N ASP A 80 10.51 5.14 -9.50
CA ASP A 80 9.40 4.68 -8.67
C ASP A 80 9.88 4.09 -7.33
N GLN A 81 10.97 3.33 -7.34
CA GLN A 81 11.60 2.84 -6.10
C GLN A 81 12.03 4.01 -5.21
N TYR A 82 12.65 5.03 -5.80
CA TYR A 82 13.06 6.25 -5.09
C TYR A 82 11.87 6.97 -4.43
N VAL A 83 10.74 7.11 -5.15
CA VAL A 83 9.51 7.73 -4.60
C VAL A 83 9.03 6.98 -3.35
N ILE A 84 8.98 5.65 -3.39
CA ILE A 84 8.55 4.83 -2.24
C ILE A 84 9.53 4.96 -1.06
N LEU A 85 10.84 4.97 -1.33
CA LEU A 85 11.86 5.16 -0.29
C LEU A 85 11.74 6.55 0.37
N LYS A 86 11.45 7.59 -0.40
CA LYS A 86 11.20 8.95 0.15
C LYS A 86 9.95 9.00 1.02
N LEU A 87 8.87 8.34 0.63
CA LEU A 87 7.67 8.24 1.47
C LEU A 87 7.95 7.50 2.79
N ARG A 88 8.78 6.45 2.74
CA ARG A 88 9.24 5.74 3.95
C ARG A 88 10.04 6.63 4.89
N GLU A 89 11.00 7.38 4.37
CA GLU A 89 11.78 8.33 5.18
C GLU A 89 10.89 9.36 5.88
N SER A 90 9.87 9.88 5.19
CA SER A 90 8.89 10.79 5.79
C SER A 90 8.06 10.13 6.89
N ALA A 91 7.55 8.90 6.66
CA ALA A 91 6.79 8.16 7.67
C ALA A 91 7.60 7.82 8.93
N LEU A 92 8.92 7.62 8.81
CA LEU A 92 9.81 7.39 9.95
C LEU A 92 10.01 8.68 10.78
N ARG A 93 10.12 9.84 10.13
CA ARG A 93 10.25 11.14 10.83
C ARG A 93 9.02 11.49 11.65
N GLU A 94 7.83 11.16 11.14
CA GLU A 94 6.55 11.36 11.85
C GLU A 94 6.41 10.47 13.10
N GLN A 95 7.09 9.33 13.17
CA GLN A 95 7.08 8.45 14.35
C GLN A 95 8.01 8.96 15.47
N SER A 96 9.06 9.69 15.13
CA SER A 96 10.01 10.25 16.10
C SER A 96 9.49 11.47 16.88
N THR A 97 8.40 12.11 16.45
CA THR A 97 7.80 13.27 17.15
C THR A 97 6.70 12.88 18.16
N GLY A 98 6.30 11.60 18.21
CA GLY A 98 5.22 11.10 19.06
C GLY A 98 5.64 10.43 20.37
N ILE A 99 6.89 10.57 20.81
CA ILE A 99 7.34 9.98 22.08
C ILE A 99 6.66 10.74 23.23
N PRO A 100 5.85 10.09 24.09
CA PRO A 100 5.30 10.75 25.27
C PRO A 100 6.45 11.01 26.23
N ILE A 101 6.76 12.29 26.45
CA ILE A 101 7.65 12.70 27.53
C ILE A 101 6.93 12.33 28.83
N LYS A 102 7.38 11.26 29.49
CA LYS A 102 7.02 11.01 30.89
C LYS A 102 7.67 12.11 31.72
N LEU A 103 6.86 13.07 32.15
CA LEU A 103 7.16 13.97 33.26
C LEU A 103 7.14 13.18 34.58
#